data_AF-A0A4Q5SKW3-F1
#
_entry.id   AF-A0A4Q5SKW3-F1
#
_cell.length_a   1.000
_cell.length_b   1.000
_cell.length_c   1.000
_cell.angle_alpha   90.00
_cell.angle_beta   90.00
_cell.angle_gamma   90.00
#
_symmetry.space_group_name_H-M   'P 1'
#
loop_
_entity.id
_entity.type
_entity.pdbx_description
1 polymer ?
#
loop_
_entity_poly.entity_id
_entity_poly.type
_entity_poly.pdbx_seq_one_letter_code
_entity_poly.pdbx_strand_id
1 'polypeptide(L)'
;MKKIILYTIAILALAQSACKKNDYAEGTLSPIIAVVDLRDIYKGTDVILTANNMLGASQIVGVVVSNPASGNSPEGLLVVQNDGRREVRGIAIELGDAAASYTPGDSVTVQVTSATLTKVNGNMRLKGIAESAITKVSENHTFRVRAVTSAA
;
A
#
# COMPACT_ATOMS: atom_id res chain seq x y z
N MET A 1 -6.68 50.12 -44.99
CA MET A 1 -5.64 49.97 -43.95
C MET A 1 -6.23 49.88 -42.54
N LYS A 2 -7.04 50.83 -42.06
CA LYS A 2 -7.65 50.79 -40.71
C LYS A 2 -8.47 49.52 -40.40
N LYS A 3 -9.26 49.01 -41.36
CA LYS A 3 -10.07 47.78 -41.18
C LYS A 3 -9.23 46.51 -41.08
N ILE A 4 -8.11 46.45 -41.80
CA ILE A 4 -7.18 45.30 -41.78
C ILE A 4 -6.49 45.23 -40.41
N ILE A 5 -6.04 46.38 -39.90
CA ILE A 5 -5.45 46.49 -38.55
C ILE A 5 -6.45 46.06 -37.46
N LEU A 6 -7.73 46.42 -37.62
CA LEU A 6 -8.78 46.04 -36.68
C LEU A 6 -9.04 44.52 -36.69
N TYR A 7 -9.02 43.89 -37.85
CA TYR A 7 -9.18 42.44 -37.97
C TYR A 7 -7.96 41.67 -37.44
N THR A 8 -6.72 42.16 -37.65
CA THR A 8 -5.53 41.51 -37.06
C THR A 8 -5.50 41.63 -35.55
N ILE A 9 -5.92 42.76 -34.97
CA ILE A 9 -6.01 42.91 -33.50
C ILE A 9 -7.07 41.97 -32.92
N ALA A 10 -8.23 41.82 -33.59
CA ALA A 10 -9.29 40.93 -33.13
C ALA A 10 -8.87 39.45 -33.15
N ILE A 11 -8.14 39.01 -34.18
CA ILE A 11 -7.62 37.64 -34.29
C ILE A 11 -6.55 37.38 -33.20
N LEU A 12 -5.68 38.36 -32.94
CA LEU A 12 -4.64 38.22 -31.92
C LEU A 12 -5.22 38.16 -30.50
N ALA A 13 -6.31 38.88 -30.23
CA ALA A 13 -7.02 38.81 -28.94
C ALA A 13 -7.68 37.44 -28.70
N LEU A 14 -8.24 36.82 -29.74
CA LEU A 14 -8.82 35.47 -29.65
C LEU A 14 -7.76 34.39 -29.43
N ALA A 15 -6.57 34.54 -30.02
CA ALA A 15 -5.47 33.60 -29.84
C ALA A 15 -4.96 33.52 -28.38
N GLN A 16 -5.08 34.60 -27.60
CA GLN A 16 -4.69 34.62 -26.18
C GLN A 16 -5.68 33.83 -25.29
N SER A 17 -6.91 33.58 -25.75
CA SER A 17 -7.91 32.80 -25.00
C SER A 17 -7.74 31.27 -25.14
N ALA A 18 -6.88 30.81 -26.06
CA ALA A 18 -6.61 29.39 -26.28
C ALA A 18 -5.61 28.79 -25.28
N CYS A 19 -4.99 29.61 -24.42
CA CYS A 19 -4.11 29.12 -23.36
C CYS A 19 -4.96 28.50 -22.23
N LYS A 20 -5.32 27.22 -22.40
CA LYS A 20 -5.97 26.44 -21.35
C LYS A 20 -4.99 26.30 -20.19
N LYS A 21 -5.35 26.82 -19.01
CA LYS A 21 -4.60 26.56 -17.77
C LYS A 21 -4.78 25.07 -17.46
N ASN A 22 -3.80 24.26 -17.84
CA ASN A 22 -3.81 22.84 -17.50
C ASN A 22 -3.36 22.72 -16.05
N ASP A 23 -4.24 22.20 -15.20
CA ASP A 23 -3.86 21.78 -13.85
C ASP A 23 -3.22 20.40 -13.97
N TYR A 24 -1.89 20.35 -14.06
CA TYR A 24 -1.15 19.09 -14.23
C TYR A 24 -1.17 18.19 -12.98
N ALA A 25 -1.92 18.58 -11.93
CA ALA A 25 -1.97 17.90 -10.63
C ALA A 25 -3.23 17.02 -10.41
N GLU A 26 -4.06 16.76 -11.44
CA GLU A 26 -5.25 15.88 -11.33
C GLU A 26 -4.92 14.36 -11.29
N GLY A 27 -3.76 13.96 -10.74
CA GLY A 27 -3.43 12.55 -10.55
C GLY A 27 -4.23 11.94 -9.40
N THR A 28 -4.86 10.80 -9.60
CA THR A 28 -5.43 10.01 -8.50
C THR A 28 -4.31 9.31 -7.74
N LEU A 29 -4.33 9.42 -6.41
CA LEU A 29 -3.36 8.71 -5.56
C LEU A 29 -3.59 7.20 -5.66
N SER A 30 -2.50 6.44 -5.60
CA SER A 30 -2.57 4.97 -5.59
C SER A 30 -3.40 4.49 -4.39
N PRO A 31 -4.35 3.54 -4.57
CA PRO A 31 -5.07 2.94 -3.46
C PRO A 31 -4.17 2.03 -2.60
N ILE A 32 -2.97 1.68 -3.11
CA ILE A 32 -2.00 0.80 -2.46
C ILE A 32 -0.94 1.64 -1.74
N ILE A 33 -0.78 1.40 -0.44
CA ILE A 33 0.34 1.90 0.38
C ILE A 33 1.42 0.83 0.49
N ALA A 34 2.70 1.23 0.38
CA ALA A 34 3.81 0.31 0.62
C ALA A 34 3.91 0.00 2.12
N VAL A 35 4.30 -1.22 2.48
CA VAL A 35 4.37 -1.62 3.90
C VAL A 35 5.43 -0.81 4.65
N VAL A 36 6.49 -0.35 3.99
CA VAL A 36 7.46 0.57 4.60
C VAL A 36 6.78 1.85 5.11
N ASP A 37 5.95 2.48 4.29
CA ASP A 37 5.26 3.72 4.64
C ASP A 37 4.19 3.48 5.70
N LEU A 38 3.47 2.35 5.59
CA LEU A 38 2.47 1.95 6.59
C LEU A 38 3.10 1.84 7.98
N ARG A 39 4.27 1.20 8.08
CA ARG A 39 5.00 1.05 9.35
C ARG A 39 5.49 2.39 9.89
N ASP A 40 5.84 3.33 9.01
CA ASP A 40 6.27 4.67 9.40
C ASP A 40 5.15 5.51 10.00
N ILE A 41 3.87 5.16 9.78
CA ILE A 41 2.73 5.81 10.46
C ILE A 41 2.77 5.56 11.98
N TYR A 42 3.26 4.40 12.41
CA TYR A 42 3.32 4.05 13.84
C TYR A 42 4.41 4.84 14.56
N LYS A 43 4.01 5.68 15.54
CA LYS A 43 4.93 6.54 16.32
C LYS A 43 5.06 6.14 17.79
N GLY A 44 4.79 4.88 18.12
CA GLY A 44 4.92 4.34 19.49
C GLY A 44 3.61 4.00 20.17
N THR A 45 2.49 4.49 19.65
CA THR A 45 1.14 4.19 20.12
C THR A 45 0.30 3.59 19.01
N ASP A 46 -0.74 2.84 19.38
CA ASP A 46 -1.69 2.26 18.42
C ASP A 46 -2.34 3.33 17.54
N VAL A 47 -2.46 3.04 16.25
CA VAL A 47 -3.03 3.94 15.25
C VAL A 47 -4.13 3.24 14.47
N ILE A 48 -5.31 3.83 14.43
CA ILE A 48 -6.37 3.40 13.51
C ILE A 48 -6.04 3.93 12.11
N LEU A 49 -5.99 3.03 11.14
CA LEU A 49 -5.66 3.35 9.76
C LEU A 49 -6.87 3.97 9.05
N THR A 50 -6.64 5.11 8.40
CA THR A 50 -7.66 5.87 7.68
C THR A 50 -7.08 6.34 6.34
N ALA A 51 -7.93 6.62 5.36
CA ALA A 51 -7.46 7.18 4.10
C ALA A 51 -6.60 8.45 4.30
N ASN A 52 -6.93 9.28 5.30
CA ASN A 52 -6.19 10.51 5.58
C ASN A 52 -4.74 10.25 6.04
N ASN A 53 -4.52 9.32 6.96
CA ASN A 53 -3.17 9.01 7.45
C ASN A 53 -2.39 8.05 6.54
N MET A 54 -3.05 7.47 5.53
CA MET A 54 -2.46 6.63 4.49
C MET A 54 -2.32 7.34 3.14
N LEU A 55 -2.45 8.68 3.09
CA LEU A 55 -2.31 9.48 1.86
C LEU A 55 -3.28 9.03 0.74
N GLY A 56 -4.54 8.78 1.09
CA GLY A 56 -5.59 8.34 0.17
C GLY A 56 -5.61 6.83 -0.12
N ALA A 57 -4.59 6.08 0.34
CA ALA A 57 -4.56 4.63 0.17
C ALA A 57 -5.55 3.93 1.11
N SER A 58 -5.96 2.71 0.74
CA SER A 58 -6.89 1.88 1.50
C SER A 58 -6.40 0.44 1.70
N GLN A 59 -5.36 0.03 0.97
CA GLN A 59 -4.95 -1.37 0.87
C GLN A 59 -3.43 -1.55 0.84
N ILE A 60 -2.99 -2.74 1.24
CA ILE A 60 -1.62 -3.22 1.02
C ILE A 60 -1.64 -4.46 0.12
N VAL A 61 -0.50 -4.75 -0.50
CA VAL A 61 -0.30 -5.96 -1.31
C VAL A 61 1.00 -6.64 -0.93
N GLY A 62 1.08 -7.94 -1.10
CA GLY A 62 2.32 -8.66 -0.94
C GLY A 62 2.16 -10.16 -1.03
N VAL A 63 3.24 -10.87 -0.74
CA VAL A 63 3.31 -12.34 -0.80
C VAL A 63 3.35 -12.90 0.62
N VAL A 64 2.56 -13.92 0.89
CA VAL A 64 2.53 -14.62 2.17
C VAL A 64 3.85 -15.35 2.38
N VAL A 65 4.44 -15.17 3.56
CA VAL A 65 5.70 -15.82 3.99
C VAL A 65 5.55 -16.62 5.29
N SER A 66 4.43 -16.46 5.99
CA SER A 66 4.09 -17.27 7.16
C SER A 66 3.76 -18.71 6.77
N ASN A 67 4.32 -19.64 7.53
CA ASN A 67 4.12 -21.07 7.49
C ASN A 67 4.10 -21.63 8.94
N PRO A 68 2.95 -21.63 9.61
CA PRO A 68 2.82 -22.21 10.95
C PRO A 68 3.19 -23.70 10.98
N ALA A 69 2.88 -24.45 9.92
CA ALA A 69 3.20 -25.88 9.82
C ALA A 69 4.70 -26.17 9.82
N SER A 70 5.53 -25.27 9.29
CA SER A 70 6.99 -25.36 9.36
C SER A 70 7.58 -24.62 10.58
N GLY A 71 6.75 -24.08 11.47
CA GLY A 71 7.17 -23.38 12.69
C GLY A 71 7.82 -22.03 12.48
N ASN A 72 7.74 -21.42 11.29
CA ASN A 72 8.41 -20.14 11.02
C ASN A 72 7.60 -18.91 11.53
N SER A 73 6.36 -19.13 11.96
CA SER A 73 5.42 -18.09 12.41
C SER A 73 4.42 -18.67 13.41
N PRO A 74 3.92 -17.88 14.38
CA PRO A 74 2.85 -18.31 15.28
C PRO A 74 1.54 -18.58 14.54
N GLU A 75 0.72 -19.48 15.09
CA GLU A 75 -0.66 -19.64 14.65
C GLU A 75 -1.46 -18.34 14.82
N GLY A 76 -2.47 -18.16 13.97
CA GLY A 76 -3.32 -16.96 14.00
C GLY A 76 -2.74 -15.72 13.33
N LEU A 77 -1.47 -15.75 12.90
CA LEU A 77 -0.80 -14.63 12.25
C LEU A 77 -0.50 -14.94 10.78
N LEU A 78 -1.02 -14.09 9.90
CA LEU A 78 -0.62 -14.05 8.49
C LEU A 78 0.50 -13.03 8.32
N VAL A 79 1.68 -13.45 7.84
CA VAL A 79 2.80 -12.55 7.59
C VAL A 79 2.95 -12.34 6.09
N VAL A 80 2.85 -11.08 5.66
CA VAL A 80 2.91 -10.67 4.26
C VAL A 80 4.18 -9.87 4.02
N GLN A 81 4.98 -10.29 3.03
CA GLN A 81 6.13 -9.56 2.52
C GLN A 81 5.71 -8.65 1.37
N ASN A 82 6.06 -7.37 1.48
CA ASN A 82 5.95 -6.38 0.41
C ASN A 82 7.36 -5.91 0.03
N ASP A 83 7.62 -5.76 -1.26
CA ASP A 83 8.88 -5.21 -1.79
C ASP A 83 8.68 -3.86 -2.53
N GLY A 84 7.57 -3.19 -2.22
CA GLY A 84 7.26 -1.86 -2.70
C GLY A 84 8.35 -0.85 -2.35
N ARG A 85 8.54 0.16 -3.21
CA ARG A 85 9.60 1.17 -3.07
C ARG A 85 11.02 0.58 -2.95
N ARG A 86 11.24 -0.62 -3.50
CA ARG A 86 12.53 -1.36 -3.49
C ARG A 86 13.00 -1.76 -2.09
N GLU A 87 12.11 -1.71 -1.09
CA GLU A 87 12.39 -2.06 0.29
C GLU A 87 11.58 -3.29 0.69
N VAL A 88 12.27 -4.38 1.07
CA VAL A 88 11.59 -5.59 1.54
C VAL A 88 11.17 -5.36 2.98
N ARG A 89 9.86 -5.35 3.24
CA ARG A 89 9.28 -5.24 4.58
C ARG A 89 8.17 -6.26 4.76
N GLY A 90 8.09 -6.80 5.97
CA GLY A 90 7.00 -7.65 6.41
C GLY A 90 5.99 -6.88 7.26
N ILE A 91 4.74 -7.31 7.23
CA ILE A 91 3.71 -6.93 8.20
C ILE A 91 2.94 -8.18 8.62
N ALA A 92 2.67 -8.31 9.92
CA ALA A 92 1.82 -9.38 10.45
C ALA A 92 0.37 -8.91 10.53
N ILE A 93 -0.57 -9.81 10.25
CA ILE A 93 -2.00 -9.57 10.29
C ILE A 93 -2.61 -10.60 11.24
N GLU A 94 -3.35 -10.14 12.25
CA GLU A 94 -4.09 -11.01 13.15
C GLU A 94 -5.38 -11.47 12.47
N LEU A 95 -5.44 -12.76 12.12
CA LEU A 95 -6.61 -13.39 11.49
C LEU A 95 -7.19 -14.56 12.29
N GLY A 96 -6.51 -15.02 13.33
CA GLY A 96 -6.91 -16.25 14.03
C GLY A 96 -6.89 -17.45 13.08
N ASP A 97 -7.84 -18.37 13.25
CA ASP A 97 -7.88 -19.64 12.50
C ASP A 97 -7.88 -19.45 10.98
N ALA A 98 -8.45 -18.34 10.47
CA ALA A 98 -8.45 -18.01 9.05
C ALA A 98 -7.06 -17.83 8.44
N ALA A 99 -6.02 -17.57 9.26
CA ALA A 99 -4.64 -17.51 8.78
C ALA A 99 -4.18 -18.83 8.13
N ALA A 100 -4.73 -19.97 8.56
CA ALA A 100 -4.37 -21.29 8.04
C ALA A 100 -4.81 -21.53 6.58
N SER A 101 -5.74 -20.71 6.06
CA SER A 101 -6.22 -20.77 4.68
C SER A 101 -5.21 -20.24 3.65
N TYR A 102 -4.10 -19.64 4.11
CA TYR A 102 -3.10 -19.01 3.26
C TYR A 102 -1.77 -19.74 3.35
N THR A 103 -1.17 -19.98 2.19
CA THR A 103 0.11 -20.69 2.08
C THR A 103 1.25 -19.77 1.66
N PRO A 104 2.51 -20.08 2.04
CA PRO A 104 3.66 -19.35 1.54
C PRO A 104 3.67 -19.27 0.01
N GLY A 105 3.88 -18.07 -0.53
CA GLY A 105 3.82 -17.82 -1.97
C GLY A 105 2.46 -17.35 -2.49
N ASP A 106 1.43 -17.28 -1.64
CA ASP A 106 0.15 -16.66 -2.01
C ASP A 106 0.33 -15.15 -2.13
N SER A 107 -0.04 -14.58 -3.27
CA SER A 107 -0.15 -13.14 -3.47
C SER A 107 -1.49 -12.66 -2.94
N VAL A 108 -1.49 -11.68 -2.04
CA VAL A 108 -2.69 -11.18 -1.38
C VAL A 108 -2.80 -9.67 -1.49
N THR A 109 -4.03 -9.19 -1.63
CA THR A 109 -4.42 -7.80 -1.42
C THR A 109 -5.23 -7.73 -0.13
N VAL A 110 -4.90 -6.78 0.74
CA VAL A 110 -5.52 -6.65 2.07
C VAL A 110 -6.07 -5.24 2.23
N GLN A 111 -7.37 -5.11 2.47
CA GLN A 111 -7.96 -3.83 2.87
C GLN A 111 -7.61 -3.56 4.33
N VAL A 112 -6.96 -2.41 4.56
CA VAL A 112 -6.43 -2.05 5.90
C VAL A 112 -7.15 -0.84 6.51
N THR A 113 -8.15 -0.30 5.83
CA THR A 113 -8.94 0.82 6.35
C THR A 113 -9.71 0.37 7.60
N SER A 114 -9.68 1.19 8.66
CA SER A 114 -10.23 0.90 9.99
C SER A 114 -9.48 -0.19 10.78
N ALA A 115 -8.44 -0.81 10.21
CA ALA A 115 -7.58 -1.70 10.97
C ALA A 115 -6.73 -0.90 11.98
N THR A 116 -6.35 -1.55 13.08
CA THR A 116 -5.46 -0.96 14.08
C THR A 116 -4.03 -1.42 13.84
N LEU A 117 -3.14 -0.49 13.53
CA LEU A 117 -1.70 -0.71 13.49
C LEU A 117 -1.13 -0.60 14.91
N THR A 118 -0.59 -1.71 15.41
CA THR A 118 -0.11 -1.85 16.80
C THR A 118 1.21 -2.60 16.86
N LYS A 119 1.88 -2.53 18.01
CA LYS A 119 3.10 -3.28 18.30
C LYS A 119 2.91 -4.13 19.55
N VAL A 120 2.95 -5.45 19.39
CA VAL A 120 2.81 -6.41 20.50
C VAL A 120 4.09 -7.24 20.59
N ASN A 121 4.78 -7.15 21.73
CA ASN A 121 6.04 -7.86 22.01
C ASN A 121 7.11 -7.63 20.93
N GLY A 122 7.26 -6.39 20.47
CA GLY A 122 8.23 -6.06 19.43
C GLY A 122 7.76 -6.31 17.99
N ASN A 123 6.70 -7.10 17.79
CA ASN A 123 6.15 -7.40 16.47
C ASN A 123 5.04 -6.42 16.09
N MET A 124 5.26 -5.67 15.00
CA MET A 124 4.29 -4.75 14.44
C MET A 124 3.27 -5.50 13.60
N ARG A 125 1.99 -5.27 13.88
CA ARG A 125 0.89 -6.04 13.32
C ARG A 125 -0.37 -5.22 13.13
N LEU A 126 -1.24 -5.72 12.27
CA LEU A 126 -2.56 -5.19 12.00
C LEU A 126 -3.62 -6.02 12.74
N LYS A 127 -4.52 -5.33 13.46
CA LYS A 127 -5.67 -5.92 14.15
C LYS A 127 -6.98 -5.44 13.56
N GLY A 128 -8.03 -6.25 13.74
CA GLY A 128 -9.39 -5.92 13.31
C GLY A 128 -9.60 -6.05 11.80
N ILE A 129 -8.80 -6.88 11.13
CA ILE A 129 -8.99 -7.22 9.72
C ILE A 129 -9.82 -8.50 9.65
N ALA A 130 -10.95 -8.45 8.93
CA ALA A 130 -11.76 -9.63 8.65
C ALA A 130 -11.16 -10.42 7.48
N GLU A 131 -11.39 -11.73 7.43
CA GLU A 131 -10.95 -12.58 6.30
C GLU A 131 -11.50 -12.07 4.96
N SER A 132 -12.73 -11.57 4.92
CA SER A 132 -13.36 -10.99 3.73
C SER A 132 -12.67 -9.73 3.20
N ALA A 133 -11.80 -9.09 4.00
CA ALA A 133 -10.98 -7.97 3.59
C ALA A 133 -9.68 -8.40 2.87
N ILE A 134 -9.43 -9.71 2.78
CA ILE A 134 -8.23 -10.28 2.16
C ILE A 134 -8.63 -11.05 0.91
N THR A 135 -8.09 -10.61 -0.22
CA THR A 135 -8.29 -11.28 -1.50
C THR A 135 -6.99 -11.97 -1.91
N LYS A 136 -7.04 -13.30 -2.07
CA LYS A 136 -5.97 -14.04 -2.74
C LYS A 136 -6.03 -13.75 -4.24
N VAL A 137 -4.94 -13.23 -4.79
CA VAL A 137 -4.84 -12.82 -6.20
C VAL A 137 -4.23 -13.94 -7.04
N SER A 138 -3.20 -14.61 -6.52
CA SER A 138 -2.48 -15.67 -7.20
C SER A 138 -1.68 -16.52 -6.20
N GLU A 139 -1.16 -17.66 -6.64
CA GLU A 139 -0.49 -18.66 -5.78
C GLU A 139 0.91 -19.01 -6.31
N ASN A 140 1.71 -19.71 -5.49
CA ASN A 140 3.03 -20.25 -5.85
C ASN A 140 4.07 -19.20 -6.34
N HIS A 141 4.00 -17.98 -5.81
CA HIS A 141 4.98 -16.95 -6.12
C HIS A 141 6.24 -17.12 -5.27
N THR A 142 7.40 -16.84 -5.87
CA THR A 142 8.63 -16.72 -5.11
C THR A 142 8.67 -15.36 -4.40
N PHE A 143 9.26 -15.33 -3.22
CA PHE A 143 9.47 -14.10 -2.44
C PHE A 143 10.96 -13.92 -2.14
N ARG A 144 11.35 -12.67 -1.85
CA ARG A 144 12.76 -12.34 -1.64
C ARG A 144 13.19 -12.78 -0.26
N VAL A 145 14.08 -13.77 -0.21
CA VAL A 145 14.77 -14.16 1.03
C VAL A 145 16.01 -13.27 1.18
N ARG A 146 16.14 -12.60 2.33
CA ARG A 146 17.35 -11.84 2.67
C ARG A 146 18.24 -12.71 3.55
N ALA A 147 19.47 -12.94 3.10
CA ALA A 147 20.47 -13.60 3.93
C ALA A 147 20.81 -12.68 5.11
N VAL A 148 20.86 -13.26 6.31
CA VAL A 148 21.39 -12.60 7.50
C VAL A 148 22.75 -13.24 7.77
N THR A 149 23.81 -12.45 7.67
CA THR A 149 25.14 -12.88 8.11
C THR A 149 25.16 -12.89 9.63
N SER A 150 25.30 -14.07 10.23
CA SER A 150 25.66 -14.18 11.64
C SER A 150 27.10 -13.68 11.78
N ALA A 151 27.31 -12.57 12.48
CA ALA A 151 28.63 -12.26 13.01
C ALA A 151 28.92 -13.31 14.09
N ALA A 152 29.91 -14.18 13.83
CA ALA A 152 30.49 -15.07 14.82
C ALA A 152 31.60 -14.34 15.58
#